data_AF-A0AAV4VMD2-F1
#
_entry.id   AF-A0AAV4VMD2-F1
#
_cell.length_a   1.000
_cell.length_b   1.000
_cell.length_c   1.000
_cell.angle_alpha   90.00
_cell.angle_beta   90.00
_cell.angle_gamma   90.00
#
_symmetry.space_group_name_H-M   'P 1'
#
loop_
_entity.id
_entity.type
_entity.pdbx_description
1 polymer ?
#
loop_
_entity_poly.entity_id
_entity_poly.type
_entity_poly.pdbx_seq_one_letter_code
_entity_poly.pdbx_strand_id
1 'polypeptide(L)'
;MYDMNVRNLIRACVPRKNPKEWVKGKCEDNTEKLDDIEKCYQCVDDFELPQNVTRDDVQALRRTCLPQPSLKFKAKRKCVKRLRVKEEIESCQACIQSYKLPEKPSCEEVNEMKRKCILERSGRELWTEPILQEDEEEDLS
;
A
#
# COMPACT_ATOMS: atom_id res chain seq x y z
N MET A 1 3.42 32.21 -4.61
CA MET A 1 4.39 31.16 -4.98
C MET A 1 4.96 30.59 -3.70
N TYR A 2 4.54 29.38 -3.31
CA TYR A 2 5.05 28.74 -2.09
C TYR A 2 6.39 28.07 -2.39
N ASP A 3 7.39 28.47 -1.62
CA ASP A 3 8.80 28.11 -1.72
C ASP A 3 9.00 26.58 -1.70
N MET A 4 9.50 26.01 -2.82
CA MET A 4 9.83 24.60 -2.94
C MET A 4 10.92 24.15 -1.93
N ASN A 5 11.67 25.10 -1.34
CA ASN A 5 12.76 24.76 -0.42
C ASN A 5 12.30 24.33 0.97
N VAL A 6 11.13 24.80 1.45
CA VAL A 6 10.68 24.51 2.82
C VAL A 6 10.21 23.06 2.98
N ARG A 7 9.61 22.46 1.93
CA ARG A 7 9.22 21.04 1.94
C ARG A 7 10.41 20.08 2.00
N ASN A 8 11.59 20.52 1.57
CA ASN A 8 12.81 19.71 1.61
C ASN A 8 13.53 19.75 2.96
N LEU A 9 13.42 20.86 3.71
CA LEU A 9 14.02 20.99 5.05
C LEU A 9 13.37 20.08 6.09
N ILE A 10 12.04 19.88 6.03
CA ILE A 10 11.31 18.99 6.96
C ILE A 10 11.62 17.49 6.71
N ARG A 11 12.20 17.13 5.55
CA ARG A 11 12.61 15.76 5.19
C ARG A 11 14.06 15.41 5.54
N ALA A 12 14.79 16.31 6.21
CA ALA A 12 16.21 16.14 6.51
C ALA A 12 16.49 15.30 7.78
N CYS A 13 15.47 14.90 8.54
CA CYS A 13 15.67 14.08 9.72
C CYS A 13 15.89 12.61 9.32
N VAL A 14 17.15 12.17 9.31
CA VAL A 14 17.47 10.74 9.48
C VAL A 14 16.73 10.25 10.74
N PRO A 15 16.09 9.07 10.73
CA PRO A 15 15.38 8.56 11.91
C PRO A 15 16.28 8.63 13.15
N ARG A 16 15.74 8.99 14.32
CA ARG A 16 16.51 9.01 15.59
C ARG A 16 17.07 7.62 15.99
N LYS A 17 16.58 6.56 15.34
CA LYS A 17 17.06 5.17 15.49
C LYS A 17 18.16 4.89 14.47
N ASN A 18 19.06 3.97 14.79
CA ASN A 18 20.07 3.47 13.85
C ASN A 18 19.41 3.16 12.48
N PRO A 19 19.93 3.67 11.35
CA PRO A 19 19.36 3.47 10.02
C PRO A 19 19.09 1.99 9.68
N LYS A 20 20.00 1.07 10.06
CA LYS A 20 19.82 -0.37 9.82
C LYS A 20 18.61 -0.90 10.57
N GLU A 21 18.52 -0.64 11.87
CA GLU A 21 17.38 -1.06 12.72
C GLU A 21 16.06 -0.51 12.21
N TRP A 22 16.05 0.75 11.75
CA TRP A 22 14.86 1.34 11.16
C TRP A 22 14.43 0.65 9.86
N VAL A 23 15.37 0.29 8.98
CA VAL A 23 15.08 -0.45 7.74
C VAL A 23 14.68 -1.90 8.03
N LYS A 24 15.30 -2.58 9.00
CA LYS A 24 14.86 -3.92 9.43
C LYS A 24 13.40 -3.93 9.86
N GLY A 25 12.98 -2.94 10.67
CA GLY A 25 11.57 -2.77 11.03
C GLY A 25 10.62 -2.54 9.85
N LYS A 26 11.15 -2.37 8.62
CA LYS A 26 10.38 -2.28 7.38
C LYS A 26 10.35 -3.57 6.56
N CYS A 27 11.10 -4.62 6.91
CA CYS A 27 11.06 -5.89 6.17
C CYS A 27 9.67 -6.55 6.25
N GLU A 28 9.14 -6.71 7.47
CA GLU A 28 7.80 -7.28 7.73
C GLU A 28 6.67 -6.36 7.21
N ASP A 29 6.95 -5.06 7.09
CA ASP A 29 6.01 -4.10 6.50
C ASP A 29 5.83 -4.30 4.98
N ASN A 30 6.72 -5.06 4.32
CA ASN A 30 6.75 -5.19 2.85
C ASN A 30 6.48 -6.61 2.34
N THR A 31 6.47 -7.64 3.17
CA THR A 31 6.14 -9.01 2.74
C THR A 31 5.60 -9.84 3.90
N GLU A 32 4.85 -10.90 3.56
CA GLU A 32 4.37 -11.92 4.50
C GLU A 32 5.18 -13.23 4.42
N LYS A 33 6.13 -13.31 3.48
CA LYS A 33 6.98 -14.50 3.28
C LYS A 33 8.18 -14.46 4.20
N LEU A 34 8.31 -15.45 5.09
CA LEU A 34 9.40 -15.53 6.06
C LEU A 34 10.78 -15.51 5.38
N ASP A 35 10.97 -16.29 4.33
CA ASP A 35 12.24 -16.32 3.57
C ASP A 35 12.65 -14.94 3.03
N ASP A 36 11.68 -14.13 2.57
CA ASP A 36 11.95 -12.79 2.06
C ASP A 36 12.24 -11.80 3.20
N ILE A 37 11.64 -12.01 4.38
CA ILE A 37 11.92 -11.23 5.60
C ILE A 37 13.34 -11.51 6.08
N GLU A 38 13.74 -12.79 6.17
CA GLU A 38 15.09 -13.18 6.59
C GLU A 38 16.15 -12.67 5.62
N LYS A 39 15.93 -12.80 4.32
CA LYS A 39 16.81 -12.21 3.29
C LYS A 39 16.91 -10.69 3.41
N CYS A 40 15.80 -10.02 3.73
CA CYS A 40 15.79 -8.59 3.97
C CYS A 40 16.64 -8.21 5.20
N TYR A 41 16.48 -8.92 6.32
CA TYR A 41 17.29 -8.70 7.51
C TYR A 41 18.78 -8.90 7.24
N GLN A 42 19.14 -10.01 6.60
CA GLN A 42 20.52 -10.31 6.25
C GLN A 42 21.11 -9.25 5.31
N CYS A 43 20.37 -8.85 4.26
CA CYS A 43 20.81 -7.77 3.39
C CYS A 43 21.07 -6.46 4.16
N VAL A 44 20.18 -6.09 5.09
CA VAL A 44 20.36 -4.85 5.88
C VAL A 44 21.57 -4.94 6.80
N ASP A 45 21.84 -6.12 7.37
CA ASP A 45 23.02 -6.36 8.21
C ASP A 45 24.31 -6.28 7.40
N ASP A 46 24.32 -6.88 6.22
CA ASP A 46 25.49 -6.93 5.33
C ASP A 46 25.72 -5.62 4.58
N PHE A 47 24.71 -4.73 4.50
CA PHE A 47 24.83 -3.47 3.76
C PHE A 47 25.82 -2.52 4.44
N GLU A 48 26.90 -2.16 3.75
CA GLU A 48 27.88 -1.22 4.27
C GLU A 48 27.35 0.22 4.20
N LEU A 49 27.41 0.91 5.33
CA LEU A 49 27.06 2.32 5.42
C LEU A 49 28.33 3.15 5.67
N PRO A 50 28.46 4.34 5.05
CA PRO A 50 29.56 5.24 5.34
C PRO A 50 29.48 5.75 6.79
N GLN A 51 30.62 6.20 7.35
CA GLN A 51 30.67 6.75 8.71
C GLN A 51 29.69 7.91 8.92
N ASN A 52 29.51 8.76 7.90
CA ASN A 52 28.55 9.87 7.91
C ASN A 52 27.33 9.51 7.06
N VAL A 53 26.36 8.82 7.66
CA VAL A 53 25.16 8.35 6.95
C VAL A 53 24.30 9.52 6.51
N THR A 54 24.06 9.60 5.20
CA THR A 54 23.14 10.55 4.59
C THR A 54 21.77 9.94 4.34
N ARG A 55 20.79 10.79 3.98
CA ARG A 55 19.46 10.32 3.58
C ARG A 55 19.51 9.45 2.32
N ASP A 56 20.41 9.74 1.40
CA ASP A 56 20.50 9.04 0.13
C ASP A 56 21.09 7.64 0.32
N ASP A 57 22.00 7.47 1.29
CA ASP A 57 22.49 6.15 1.72
C ASP A 57 21.37 5.29 2.31
N VAL A 58 20.52 5.88 3.16
CA VAL A 58 19.34 5.18 3.68
C VAL A 58 18.36 4.85 2.55
N GLN A 59 18.21 5.72 1.56
CA GLN A 59 17.36 5.45 0.40
C GLN A 59 17.92 4.30 -0.45
N ALA A 60 19.25 4.23 -0.63
CA ALA A 60 19.92 3.13 -1.31
C ALA A 60 19.71 1.81 -0.54
N LEU A 61 19.99 1.79 0.76
CA LEU A 61 19.75 0.65 1.65
C LEU A 61 18.32 0.11 1.51
N ARG A 62 17.32 1.02 1.57
CA ARG A 62 15.91 0.63 1.42
C ARG A 62 15.60 0.04 0.04
N ARG A 63 16.13 0.63 -1.02
CA ARG A 63 15.89 0.17 -2.40
C ARG A 63 16.52 -1.19 -2.66
N THR A 64 17.69 -1.44 -2.08
CA THR A 64 18.44 -2.67 -2.26
C THR A 64 17.87 -3.81 -1.42
N CYS A 65 17.57 -3.56 -0.14
CA CYS A 65 17.25 -4.63 0.80
C CYS A 65 15.77 -4.86 1.06
N LEU A 66 14.90 -3.84 0.90
CA LEU A 66 13.48 -4.07 1.17
C LEU A 66 12.84 -4.88 0.05
N PRO A 67 12.12 -5.96 0.38
CA PRO A 67 11.41 -6.74 -0.61
C PRO A 67 10.35 -5.86 -1.25
N GLN A 68 10.11 -6.03 -2.56
CA GLN A 68 9.05 -5.29 -3.21
C GLN A 68 7.68 -5.89 -2.82
N PRO A 69 6.82 -5.13 -2.11
CA PRO A 69 5.53 -5.64 -1.71
C PRO A 69 4.63 -5.88 -2.91
N SER A 70 4.09 -7.11 -2.99
CA SER A 70 3.13 -7.50 -4.01
C SER A 70 1.86 -6.61 -3.94
N LEU A 71 1.18 -6.47 -5.08
CA LEU A 71 -0.04 -5.67 -5.17
C LEU A 71 -1.13 -6.22 -4.23
N LYS A 72 -1.25 -7.55 -4.13
CA LYS A 72 -2.15 -8.21 -3.19
C LYS A 72 -1.77 -7.92 -1.74
N PHE A 73 -0.49 -8.00 -1.38
CA PHE A 73 -0.05 -7.68 -0.02
C PHE A 73 -0.37 -6.23 0.36
N LYS A 74 -0.08 -5.27 -0.52
CA LYS A 74 -0.46 -3.85 -0.34
C LYS A 74 -1.98 -3.70 -0.14
N ALA A 75 -2.79 -4.42 -0.90
CA ALA A 75 -4.24 -4.37 -0.78
C ALA A 75 -4.73 -5.02 0.54
N LYS A 76 -4.18 -6.16 0.96
CA LYS A 76 -4.48 -6.81 2.26
C LYS A 76 -4.19 -5.86 3.43
N ARG A 77 -3.06 -5.16 3.42
CA ARG A 77 -2.76 -4.13 4.44
C ARG A 77 -3.77 -2.98 4.43
N LYS A 78 -4.35 -2.67 3.27
CA LYS A 78 -5.39 -1.64 3.15
C LYS A 78 -6.71 -2.08 3.80
N CYS A 79 -7.03 -3.37 3.82
CA CYS A 79 -8.17 -3.92 4.60
C CYS A 79 -8.03 -3.55 6.08
N VAL A 80 -6.90 -3.91 6.70
CA VAL A 80 -6.61 -3.65 8.13
C VAL A 80 -6.68 -2.16 8.47
N LYS A 81 -6.28 -1.28 7.53
CA LYS A 81 -6.31 0.18 7.72
C LYS A 81 -7.69 0.80 7.54
N ARG A 82 -8.60 0.18 6.78
CA ARG A 82 -9.89 0.76 6.37
C ARG A 82 -11.07 0.19 7.15
N LEU A 83 -10.98 -1.09 7.49
CA LEU A 83 -12.01 -1.82 8.21
C LEU A 83 -11.60 -1.88 9.69
N ARG A 84 -12.59 -1.89 10.58
CA ARG A 84 -12.37 -1.92 12.03
C ARG A 84 -12.76 -3.26 12.64
N VAL A 85 -13.72 -3.93 12.02
CA VAL A 85 -14.25 -5.22 12.48
C VAL A 85 -13.34 -6.33 11.99
N LYS A 86 -12.93 -7.22 12.89
CA LYS A 86 -12.01 -8.32 12.59
C LYS A 86 -12.52 -9.22 11.46
N GLU A 87 -13.80 -9.61 11.52
CA GLU A 87 -14.44 -10.47 10.52
C GLU A 87 -14.48 -9.83 9.12
N GLU A 88 -14.71 -8.52 9.04
CA GLU A 88 -14.65 -7.78 7.77
C GLU A 88 -13.23 -7.72 7.22
N ILE A 89 -12.23 -7.52 8.10
CA ILE A 89 -10.81 -7.52 7.73
C ILE A 89 -10.42 -8.88 7.14
N GLU A 90 -10.75 -9.98 7.82
CA GLU A 90 -10.46 -11.34 7.37
C GLU A 90 -11.15 -11.65 6.05
N SER A 91 -12.43 -11.29 5.92
CA SER A 91 -13.20 -11.43 4.68
C SER A 91 -12.58 -10.62 3.53
N CYS A 92 -12.15 -9.39 3.79
CA CYS A 92 -11.46 -8.51 2.84
C CYS A 92 -10.14 -9.12 2.36
N GLN A 93 -9.33 -9.63 3.28
CA GLN A 93 -8.07 -10.29 2.95
C GLN A 93 -8.28 -11.57 2.14
N ALA A 94 -9.30 -12.37 2.49
CA ALA A 94 -9.66 -13.58 1.75
C ALA A 94 -10.09 -13.26 0.31
N CYS A 95 -10.91 -12.23 0.11
CA CYS A 95 -11.32 -11.77 -1.23
C CYS A 95 -10.12 -11.34 -2.07
N ILE A 96 -9.18 -10.57 -1.52
CA ILE A 96 -7.98 -10.15 -2.25
C ILE A 96 -7.09 -11.35 -2.62
N GLN A 97 -7.00 -12.34 -1.73
CA GLN A 97 -6.23 -13.54 -1.98
C GLN A 97 -6.82 -14.33 -3.16
N SER A 98 -8.15 -14.52 -3.19
CA SER A 98 -8.84 -15.27 -4.24
C SER A 98 -9.02 -14.50 -5.55
N TYR A 99 -8.97 -13.16 -5.51
CA TYR A 99 -9.10 -12.33 -6.71
C TYR A 99 -8.01 -12.65 -7.73
N LYS A 100 -8.38 -13.04 -8.94
CA LYS A 100 -7.42 -13.34 -10.01
C LYS A 100 -7.02 -12.03 -10.69
N LEU A 101 -5.74 -11.71 -10.61
CA LEU A 101 -5.13 -10.63 -11.39
C LEU A 101 -4.28 -11.28 -12.47
N PRO A 102 -4.19 -10.69 -13.68
CA PRO A 102 -3.22 -11.12 -14.67
C PRO A 102 -1.78 -10.92 -14.15
N GLU A 103 -0.81 -11.51 -14.83
CA GLU A 103 0.61 -11.45 -14.43
C GLU A 103 1.15 -10.02 -14.36
N LYS A 104 0.68 -9.14 -15.24
CA LYS A 104 0.97 -7.70 -15.25
C LYS A 104 -0.34 -6.92 -15.21
N PRO A 105 -0.93 -6.74 -14.02
CA PRO A 105 -2.20 -6.05 -13.89
C PRO A 105 -2.06 -4.56 -14.13
N SER A 106 -3.03 -4.00 -14.84
CA SER A 106 -3.17 -2.56 -15.02
C SER A 106 -3.55 -1.87 -13.71
N CYS A 107 -3.41 -0.55 -13.67
CA CYS A 107 -3.86 0.24 -12.52
C CYS A 107 -5.37 0.05 -12.27
N GLU A 108 -6.16 -0.06 -13.34
CA GLU A 108 -7.61 -0.20 -13.29
C GLU A 108 -8.03 -1.53 -12.66
N GLU A 109 -7.42 -2.65 -13.08
CA GLU A 109 -7.72 -3.98 -12.53
C GLU A 109 -7.40 -4.06 -11.03
N VAL A 110 -6.29 -3.45 -10.61
CA VAL A 110 -5.93 -3.37 -9.19
C VAL A 110 -6.91 -2.49 -8.41
N ASN A 111 -7.44 -1.43 -9.02
CA ASN A 111 -8.43 -0.55 -8.40
C ASN A 111 -9.80 -1.21 -8.32
N GLU A 112 -10.20 -1.99 -9.32
CA GLU A 112 -11.41 -2.80 -9.30
C GLU A 112 -11.37 -3.82 -8.16
N MET A 113 -10.27 -4.57 -8.05
CA MET A 113 -10.06 -5.50 -6.92
C MET A 113 -10.22 -4.78 -5.57
N LYS A 114 -9.64 -3.59 -5.42
CA LYS A 114 -9.77 -2.80 -4.18
C LYS A 114 -11.21 -2.34 -3.96
N ARG A 115 -11.95 -1.97 -5.00
CA ARG A 115 -13.34 -1.54 -4.88
C ARG A 115 -14.22 -2.69 -4.39
N LYS A 116 -14.15 -3.83 -5.06
CA LYS A 116 -14.91 -5.04 -4.72
C LYS A 116 -14.56 -5.59 -3.34
N CYS A 117 -13.26 -5.75 -3.04
CA CYS A 117 -12.88 -6.40 -1.79
C CYS A 117 -12.88 -5.47 -0.56
N ILE A 118 -12.66 -4.15 -0.74
CA ILE A 118 -12.45 -3.20 0.36
C ILE A 118 -13.58 -2.17 0.48
N LEU A 119 -13.99 -1.51 -0.62
CA LEU A 119 -14.94 -0.40 -0.53
C LEU A 119 -16.37 -0.86 -0.27
N GLU A 120 -16.86 -1.85 -1.03
CA GLU A 120 -18.20 -2.45 -0.85
C GLU A 120 -18.37 -2.97 0.58
N ARG A 121 -17.29 -3.50 1.18
CA ARG A 121 -17.30 -3.98 2.56
C ARG A 121 -17.18 -2.91 3.63
N SER A 122 -16.65 -1.74 3.28
CA SER A 122 -16.47 -0.65 4.25
C SER A 122 -17.75 0.16 4.52
N GLY A 123 -18.88 -0.22 3.89
CA GLY A 123 -20.14 0.54 3.93
C GLY A 123 -20.03 1.94 3.32
N ARG A 124 -18.88 2.31 2.75
CA ARG A 124 -18.70 3.50 1.92
C ARG A 124 -19.01 3.11 0.49
N GLU A 125 -20.27 2.73 0.24
CA GLU A 125 -20.81 2.87 -1.10
C GLU A 125 -20.66 4.34 -1.47
N LEU A 126 -19.83 4.62 -2.48
CA LEU A 126 -19.89 5.90 -3.18
C LEU A 126 -21.34 6.01 -3.63
N TRP A 127 -22.04 7.03 -3.13
CA TRP A 127 -23.30 7.53 -3.67
C TRP A 127 -23.24 7.43 -5.20
N THR A 128 -23.81 6.36 -5.75
CA THR A 128 -24.29 6.41 -7.12
C THR A 128 -25.46 7.35 -7.06
N GLU A 129 -25.30 8.52 -7.67
CA GLU A 129 -26.41 9.43 -7.91
C GLU A 129 -27.56 8.60 -8.49
N PRO A 130 -28.80 8.75 -7.98
CA PRO A 130 -29.94 8.12 -8.61
C PRO A 130 -29.92 8.52 -10.08
N ILE A 131 -29.92 7.54 -10.98
CA ILE A 131 -30.31 7.79 -12.35
C ILE A 131 -31.76 8.26 -12.23
N LEU A 132 -31.97 9.57 -12.36
CA LEU A 132 -33.29 10.13 -12.60
C LEU A 132 -33.80 9.37 -13.83
N GLN A 133 -34.75 8.46 -13.62
CA GLN A 133 -35.63 8.06 -14.69
C GLN A 133 -36.32 9.36 -15.09
N GLU A 134 -35.96 9.89 -16.26
CA GLU A 134 -36.81 10.86 -16.93
C GLU A 134 -38.10 10.10 -17.24
N ASP A 135 -39.08 10.30 -16.38
CA ASP A 135 -40.49 10.15 -16.71
C ASP A 135 -40.75 11.08 -17.90
N GLU A 136 -40.68 10.56 -19.12
CA GLU A 136 -41.46 11.14 -20.21
C GLU A 136 -42.66 10.23 -20.45
N GLU A 137 -43.79 10.80 -20.01
CA GLU A 137 -45.17 10.40 -20.19
C GLU A 137 -45.49 9.85 -21.57
N GLU A 138 -46.49 8.98 -21.53
CA GLU A 138 -47.34 8.57 -22.64
C GLU A 138 -47.69 9.72 -23.60
N ASP A 139 -47.70 9.44 -24.90
CA ASP A 139 -48.91 9.76 -25.64
C ASP A 139 -49.23 8.66 -26.65
N LEU A 140 -50.43 8.12 -26.46
CA LEU A 140 -51.14 7.19 -27.31
C LEU A 140 -51.88 8.02 -28.37
N SER A 141 -51.52 7.91 -29.65
CA SER A 141 -52.43 7.96 -30.81
C SER A 141 -51.71 7.68 -32.13
#